data_AF-A0A2C6CID5-F1
#
_entry.id   AF-A0A2C6CID5-F1
#
_cell.length_a   1.000
_cell.length_b   1.000
_cell.length_c   1.000
_cell.angle_alpha   90.00
_cell.angle_beta   90.00
_cell.angle_gamma   90.00
#
_symmetry.space_group_name_H-M   'P 1'
#
loop_
_entity.id
_entity.type
_entity.pdbx_description
1 polymer ?
#
loop_
_entity_poly.entity_id
_entity_poly.type
_entity_poly.pdbx_seq_one_letter_code
_entity_poly.pdbx_strand_id
1 'polypeptide(L)'
;MTYPEKHYDIIKALFSEGRFLIEGETAFHCLRDHQEFYQQFFRETFRLDLNLKAEYALLKSSKDTDDLARSICIFLAVMCYELDQDSGNLLEMLAFNTFSISEWEERFEQSSFHNVLEATDKLRSKSQRLKFYQQINRRRLINRLDDDRFQFTAAHRYFLEFARDVNMQEMVGKIDA
;
A
#
# COMPACT_ATOMS: atom_id res chain seq x y z
N MET A 1 2.97 32.43 -8.08
CA MET A 1 2.09 31.26 -8.31
C MET A 1 1.08 31.21 -7.18
N THR A 2 -0.20 31.05 -7.50
CA THR A 2 -1.26 30.89 -6.49
C THR A 2 -1.44 29.39 -6.26
N TYR A 3 -1.24 28.92 -5.04
CA TYR A 3 -1.39 27.51 -4.69
C TYR A 3 -2.80 27.21 -4.16
N PRO A 4 -3.37 26.02 -4.44
CA PRO A 4 -4.66 25.62 -3.86
C PRO A 4 -4.63 25.56 -2.32
N GLU A 5 -5.79 25.70 -1.68
CA GLU A 5 -5.91 25.85 -0.21
C GLU A 5 -5.25 24.74 0.61
N LYS A 6 -5.26 23.49 0.11
CA LYS A 6 -4.67 22.32 0.80
C LYS A 6 -3.28 21.96 0.32
N HIS A 7 -2.59 22.87 -0.36
CA HIS A 7 -1.27 22.59 -0.94
C HIS A 7 -0.27 22.05 0.08
N TYR A 8 -0.11 22.69 1.24
CA TYR A 8 0.82 22.22 2.27
C TYR A 8 0.51 20.79 2.72
N ASP A 9 -0.76 20.49 3.00
CA ASP A 9 -1.20 19.16 3.47
C ASP A 9 -0.94 18.08 2.41
N ILE A 10 -1.18 18.41 1.14
CA ILE A 10 -0.92 17.53 0.00
C ILE A 10 0.57 17.24 -0.13
N ILE A 11 1.44 18.27 -0.11
CA ILE A 11 2.89 18.09 -0.20
C ILE A 11 3.41 17.29 0.99
N LYS A 12 2.97 17.64 2.20
CA LYS A 12 3.36 16.94 3.42
C LYS A 12 2.99 15.45 3.34
N ALA A 13 1.76 15.13 2.97
CA ALA A 13 1.30 13.75 2.87
C ALA A 13 2.05 12.96 1.78
N LEU A 14 2.05 13.46 0.55
CA LEU A 14 2.52 12.71 -0.60
C LEU A 14 4.04 12.72 -0.74
N PHE A 15 4.70 13.84 -0.49
CA PHE A 15 6.13 14.00 -0.73
C PHE A 15 6.94 13.80 0.55
N SER A 16 6.61 14.50 1.63
CA SER A 16 7.40 14.44 2.87
C SER A 16 7.19 13.13 3.64
N GLU A 17 5.94 12.70 3.79
CA GLU A 17 5.58 11.48 4.51
C GLU A 17 5.52 10.26 3.59
N GLY A 18 5.34 10.48 2.28
CA GLY A 18 5.14 9.44 1.27
C GLY A 18 3.99 8.49 1.63
N ARG A 19 2.93 9.01 2.25
CA ARG A 19 1.72 8.23 2.54
C ARG A 19 0.73 8.38 1.40
N PHE A 20 -0.17 7.41 1.28
CA PHE A 20 -1.33 7.57 0.41
C PHE A 20 -2.24 8.67 0.97
N LEU A 21 -2.79 9.49 0.08
CA LEU A 21 -3.97 10.31 0.37
C LEU A 21 -5.20 9.47 0.03
N ILE A 22 -6.15 9.37 0.96
CA ILE A 22 -7.34 8.52 0.80
C ILE A 22 -8.60 9.38 0.61
N GLU A 23 -9.57 8.85 -0.11
CA GLU A 23 -10.91 9.41 -0.24
C GLU A 23 -11.56 9.64 1.14
N GLY A 24 -12.18 10.80 1.32
CA GLY A 24 -12.62 11.32 2.62
C GLY A 24 -11.69 12.36 3.26
N GLU A 25 -10.43 12.47 2.82
CA GLU A 25 -9.55 13.57 3.25
C GLU A 25 -9.83 14.85 2.46
N THR A 26 -9.97 16.00 3.13
CA THR A 26 -10.14 17.31 2.43
C THR A 26 -8.98 17.62 1.47
N ALA A 27 -7.76 17.19 1.81
CA ALA A 27 -6.59 17.28 0.95
C ALA A 27 -6.72 16.42 -0.32
N PHE A 28 -7.33 15.23 -0.23
CA PHE A 28 -7.58 14.38 -1.39
C PHE A 28 -8.58 15.02 -2.35
N HIS A 29 -9.68 15.59 -1.83
CA HIS A 29 -10.65 16.30 -2.68
C HIS A 29 -10.03 17.51 -3.37
N CYS A 30 -9.27 18.32 -2.64
CA CYS A 30 -8.57 19.47 -3.23
C CYS A 30 -7.56 19.04 -4.31
N LEU A 31 -6.80 17.96 -4.07
CA LEU A 31 -5.89 17.40 -5.08
C LEU A 31 -6.64 16.93 -6.32
N ARG A 32 -7.77 16.24 -6.16
CA ARG A 32 -8.59 15.74 -7.26
C ARG A 32 -9.15 16.89 -8.10
N ASP A 33 -9.67 17.92 -7.46
CA ASP A 33 -10.27 19.08 -8.13
C ASP A 33 -9.21 19.93 -8.89
N HIS A 34 -7.93 19.77 -8.52
CA HIS A 34 -6.80 20.46 -9.15
C HIS A 34 -5.75 19.48 -9.71
N GLN A 35 -6.21 18.32 -10.22
CA GLN A 35 -5.33 17.23 -10.63
C GLN A 35 -4.24 17.68 -11.61
N GLU A 36 -4.61 18.42 -12.67
CA GLU A 36 -3.66 18.87 -13.71
C GLU A 36 -2.53 19.72 -13.13
N PHE A 37 -2.88 20.65 -12.23
CA PHE A 37 -1.90 21.48 -11.52
C PHE A 37 -0.91 20.62 -10.73
N TYR A 38 -1.40 19.67 -9.93
CA TYR A 38 -0.53 18.85 -9.09
C TYR A 38 0.29 17.86 -9.92
N GLN A 39 -0.26 17.29 -10.99
CA GLN A 39 0.49 16.44 -11.92
C GLN A 39 1.67 17.19 -12.53
N GLN A 40 1.43 18.40 -13.04
CA GLN A 40 2.49 19.24 -13.59
C GLN A 40 3.50 19.65 -12.50
N PHE A 41 3.01 20.11 -11.34
CA PHE A 41 3.84 20.55 -10.23
C PHE A 41 4.81 19.47 -9.74
N PHE A 42 4.32 18.24 -9.51
CA PHE A 42 5.18 17.14 -9.05
C PHE A 42 6.17 16.68 -10.12
N ARG A 43 5.75 16.67 -11.39
CA ARG A 43 6.61 16.29 -12.51
C ARG A 43 7.73 17.29 -12.74
N GLU A 44 7.42 18.59 -12.74
CA GLU A 44 8.40 19.65 -13.01
C GLU A 44 9.32 19.90 -11.81
N THR A 45 8.78 19.89 -10.59
CA THR A 45 9.54 20.25 -9.38
C THR A 45 10.36 19.08 -8.85
N PHE A 46 9.79 17.86 -8.87
CA PHE A 46 10.38 16.69 -8.19
C PHE A 46 10.68 15.52 -9.12
N ARG A 47 10.28 15.58 -10.40
CA ARG A 47 10.36 14.47 -11.36
C ARG A 47 9.64 13.21 -10.85
N LEU A 48 8.52 13.42 -10.16
CA LEU A 48 7.65 12.36 -9.66
C LEU A 48 6.32 12.40 -10.38
N ASP A 49 5.75 11.23 -10.64
CA ASP A 49 4.45 11.11 -11.27
C ASP A 49 3.36 10.99 -10.20
N LEU A 50 2.35 11.86 -10.27
CA LEU A 50 1.15 11.74 -9.45
C LEU A 50 0.19 10.71 -10.05
N ASN A 51 0.04 9.59 -9.35
CA ASN A 51 -0.95 8.57 -9.66
C ASN A 51 -2.20 8.81 -8.81
N LEU A 52 -3.25 9.34 -9.44
CA LEU A 52 -4.55 9.55 -8.82
C LEU A 52 -5.53 8.48 -9.28
N LYS A 53 -6.18 7.82 -8.33
CA LYS A 53 -7.27 6.87 -8.52
C LYS A 53 -8.53 7.41 -7.84
N ALA A 54 -9.66 6.73 -8.03
CA ALA A 54 -10.94 7.14 -7.44
C ALA A 54 -10.90 7.24 -5.91
N GLU A 55 -10.19 6.32 -5.24
CA GLU A 55 -10.19 6.20 -3.77
C GLU A 55 -8.86 6.58 -3.10
N TYR A 56 -7.79 6.77 -3.87
CA TYR A 56 -6.48 7.13 -3.30
C TYR A 56 -5.56 7.84 -4.30
N ALA A 57 -4.55 8.52 -3.79
CA ALA A 57 -3.48 9.12 -4.56
C ALA A 57 -2.10 8.78 -3.97
N LEU A 58 -1.10 8.64 -4.84
CA LEU A 58 0.31 8.49 -4.46
C LEU A 58 1.25 9.15 -5.46
N LEU A 59 2.50 9.37 -5.03
CA LEU A 59 3.60 9.70 -5.94
C LEU A 59 4.38 8.44 -6.31
N LYS A 60 4.72 8.32 -7.59
CA LYS A 60 5.61 7.30 -8.12
C LYS A 60 6.95 7.91 -8.48
N SER A 61 8.02 7.19 -8.14
CA SER A 61 9.35 7.46 -8.67
C SER A 61 9.62 6.52 -9.84
N SER A 62 10.48 6.91 -10.78
CA SER A 62 10.93 6.07 -11.88
C SER A 62 11.96 5.00 -11.48
N LYS A 63 12.30 4.88 -10.18
CA LYS A 63 13.23 3.87 -9.66
C LYS A 63 12.45 2.74 -8.97
N ASP A 64 12.43 1.58 -9.63
CA ASP A 64 11.64 0.39 -9.26
C ASP A 64 12.31 -0.54 -8.24
N THR A 65 12.76 -0.01 -7.10
CA THR A 65 13.13 -0.88 -5.97
C THR A 65 12.86 -0.17 -4.64
N ASP A 66 11.60 -0.16 -4.20
CA ASP A 66 11.28 0.17 -2.81
C ASP A 66 11.18 -1.13 -1.99
N ASP A 67 12.14 -1.36 -1.10
CA ASP A 67 12.16 -2.52 -0.21
C ASP A 67 10.91 -2.61 0.67
N LEU A 68 10.29 -1.46 0.98
CA LEU A 68 9.01 -1.44 1.67
C LEU A 68 7.89 -1.97 0.77
N ALA A 69 7.83 -1.56 -0.49
CA ALA A 69 6.83 -2.05 -1.43
C ALA A 69 6.95 -3.58 -1.61
N ARG A 70 8.17 -4.11 -1.75
CA ARG A 70 8.40 -5.56 -1.80
C ARG A 70 7.87 -6.26 -0.55
N SER A 71 8.17 -5.74 0.63
CA SER A 71 7.70 -6.30 1.89
C SER A 71 6.17 -6.25 2.01
N ILE A 72 5.52 -5.20 1.51
CA ILE A 72 4.06 -5.08 1.45
C ILE A 72 3.47 -6.14 0.52
N CYS A 73 4.05 -6.35 -0.66
CA CYS A 73 3.60 -7.38 -1.59
C CYS A 73 3.70 -8.78 -0.97
N ILE A 74 4.81 -9.10 -0.31
CA ILE A 74 5.00 -10.40 0.36
C ILE A 74 3.99 -10.56 1.50
N PHE A 75 3.82 -9.55 2.34
CA PHE A 75 2.84 -9.55 3.42
C PHE A 75 1.42 -9.79 2.90
N LEU A 76 0.99 -9.04 1.87
CA LEU A 76 -0.32 -9.20 1.27
C LEU A 76 -0.46 -10.58 0.63
N ALA A 77 0.55 -11.08 -0.09
CA ALA A 77 0.50 -12.39 -0.74
C ALA A 77 0.29 -13.51 0.28
N VAL A 78 1.05 -13.53 1.39
CA VAL A 78 0.90 -14.53 2.44
C VAL A 78 -0.47 -14.41 3.09
N MET A 79 -0.91 -13.21 3.47
CA MET A 79 -2.25 -13.06 4.04
C MET A 79 -3.36 -13.49 3.08
N CYS A 80 -3.26 -13.13 1.80
CA CYS A 80 -4.27 -13.50 0.80
C CYS A 80 -4.34 -15.03 0.66
N TYR A 81 -3.19 -15.71 0.70
CA TYR A 81 -3.16 -17.17 0.70
C TYR A 81 -3.82 -17.77 1.95
N GLU A 82 -3.55 -17.22 3.14
CA GLU A 82 -4.21 -17.70 4.36
C GLU A 82 -5.70 -17.35 4.41
N LEU A 83 -6.14 -16.26 3.77
CA LEU A 83 -7.54 -15.88 3.62
C LEU A 83 -8.28 -16.72 2.57
N ASP A 84 -7.62 -17.18 1.51
CA ASP A 84 -8.26 -17.99 0.46
C ASP A 84 -8.72 -19.35 0.98
N GLN A 85 -8.15 -19.80 2.11
CA GLN A 85 -8.63 -20.97 2.85
C GLN A 85 -10.00 -20.71 3.54
N ASP A 86 -10.33 -19.44 3.79
CA ASP A 86 -11.62 -19.00 4.31
C ASP A 86 -12.54 -18.68 3.11
N SER A 87 -13.63 -19.43 2.93
CA SER A 87 -14.52 -19.26 1.77
C SER A 87 -15.06 -17.82 1.65
N GLY A 88 -14.61 -17.05 0.66
CA GLY A 88 -15.05 -15.66 0.47
C GLY A 88 -14.37 -14.95 -0.70
N ASN A 89 -14.90 -13.78 -1.08
CA ASN A 89 -14.24 -12.92 -2.05
C ASN A 89 -13.10 -12.14 -1.35
N LEU A 90 -11.86 -12.46 -1.67
CA LEU A 90 -10.67 -11.86 -1.09
C LEU A 90 -10.67 -10.31 -1.13
N LEU A 91 -11.14 -9.71 -2.24
CA LEU A 91 -11.19 -8.25 -2.36
C LEU A 91 -12.21 -7.64 -1.40
N GLU A 92 -13.35 -8.30 -1.19
CA GLU A 92 -14.35 -7.88 -0.22
C GLU A 92 -13.83 -8.05 1.21
N MET A 93 -13.14 -9.16 1.49
CA MET A 93 -12.54 -9.41 2.80
C MET A 93 -11.51 -8.33 3.14
N LEU A 94 -10.61 -8.00 2.21
CA LEU A 94 -9.63 -6.93 2.42
C LEU A 94 -10.30 -5.55 2.58
N ALA A 95 -11.37 -5.28 1.83
CA ALA A 95 -12.03 -3.97 1.85
C ALA A 95 -12.89 -3.73 3.10
N PHE A 96 -13.53 -4.76 3.65
CA PHE A 96 -14.59 -4.58 4.66
C PHE A 96 -14.30 -5.23 6.01
N ASN A 97 -13.34 -6.16 6.10
CA ASN A 97 -13.08 -6.83 7.36
C ASN A 97 -12.20 -6.00 8.30
N THR A 98 -12.41 -6.24 9.59
CA THR A 98 -11.49 -5.84 10.65
C THR A 98 -10.58 -7.03 10.96
N PHE A 99 -9.28 -6.78 11.04
CA PHE A 99 -8.27 -7.79 11.28
C PHE A 99 -7.62 -7.58 12.66
N SER A 100 -7.34 -8.67 13.36
CA SER A 100 -6.56 -8.66 14.61
C SER A 100 -5.09 -8.93 14.30
N ILE A 101 -4.20 -8.06 14.80
CA ILE A 101 -2.76 -8.22 14.69
C ILE A 101 -2.34 -9.51 15.42
N SER A 102 -2.82 -9.72 16.64
CA SER A 102 -2.47 -10.92 17.41
C SER A 102 -2.88 -12.22 16.73
N GLU A 103 -4.07 -12.29 16.14
CA GLU A 103 -4.52 -13.44 15.35
C GLU A 103 -3.65 -13.65 14.11
N TRP A 104 -3.35 -12.59 13.36
CA TRP A 104 -2.50 -12.68 12.17
C TRP A 104 -1.07 -13.08 12.46
N GLU A 105 -0.52 -12.65 13.60
CA GLU A 105 0.80 -13.06 14.02
C GLU A 105 0.86 -14.57 14.29
N GLU A 106 -0.18 -15.16 14.87
CA GLU A 106 -0.28 -16.60 15.05
C GLU A 106 -0.41 -17.33 13.71
N ARG A 107 -1.28 -16.84 12.81
CA ARG A 107 -1.41 -17.40 11.45
C ARG A 107 -0.08 -17.35 10.68
N PHE A 108 0.70 -16.27 10.78
CA PHE A 108 2.01 -16.18 10.13
C PHE A 108 3.07 -17.12 10.71
N GLU A 109 2.98 -17.44 11.99
CA GLU A 109 3.87 -18.44 12.61
C GLU A 109 3.53 -19.86 12.14
N GLN A 110 2.27 -20.11 11.78
CA GLN A 110 1.78 -21.42 11.31
C GLN A 110 1.73 -21.53 9.78
N SER A 111 1.97 -20.44 9.06
CA SER A 111 1.85 -20.37 7.59
C SER A 111 2.83 -21.31 6.88
N SER A 112 2.38 -21.90 5.78
CA SER A 112 3.24 -22.66 4.86
C SER A 112 4.33 -21.80 4.20
N PHE A 113 4.19 -20.46 4.25
CA PHE A 113 5.16 -19.49 3.73
C PHE A 113 6.00 -18.83 4.83
N HIS A 114 6.08 -19.44 6.01
CA HIS A 114 6.86 -18.90 7.13
C HIS A 114 8.31 -18.59 6.75
N ASN A 115 8.95 -19.47 5.96
CA ASN A 115 10.30 -19.27 5.45
C ASN A 115 10.45 -18.02 4.56
N VAL A 116 9.43 -17.66 3.77
CA VAL A 116 9.41 -16.44 2.95
C VAL A 116 9.33 -15.20 3.85
N LEU A 117 8.52 -15.28 4.91
CA LEU A 117 8.46 -14.21 5.92
C LEU A 117 9.81 -14.04 6.63
N GLU A 118 10.46 -15.12 7.05
CA GLU A 118 11.79 -15.12 7.67
C GLU A 118 12.88 -14.53 6.76
N ALA A 119 12.81 -14.80 5.46
CA ALA A 119 13.74 -14.25 4.47
C ALA A 119 13.49 -12.76 4.15
N THR A 120 12.36 -12.19 4.60
CA THR A 120 11.99 -10.80 4.34
C THR A 120 12.35 -9.93 5.55
N ASP A 121 13.34 -9.04 5.41
CA ASP A 121 13.89 -8.26 6.53
C ASP A 121 12.83 -7.63 7.44
N LYS A 122 11.80 -7.00 6.88
CA LYS A 122 10.73 -6.33 7.64
C LYS A 122 9.70 -7.27 8.26
N LEU A 123 9.67 -8.55 7.88
CA LEU A 123 8.67 -9.53 8.29
C LEU A 123 9.25 -10.72 9.08
N ARG A 124 10.59 -10.79 9.17
CA ARG A 124 11.32 -11.98 9.63
C ARG A 124 11.01 -12.47 11.04
N SER A 125 10.47 -11.60 11.89
CA SER A 125 10.11 -11.94 13.26
C SER A 125 8.92 -11.15 13.72
N LYS A 126 8.24 -11.62 14.77
CA LYS A 126 7.11 -10.92 15.40
C LYS A 126 7.44 -9.45 15.73
N SER A 127 8.62 -9.19 16.30
CA SER A 127 9.04 -7.80 16.60
C SER A 127 9.19 -6.93 15.35
N GLN A 128 9.70 -7.52 14.25
CA GLN A 128 9.81 -6.83 12.96
C GLN A 128 8.43 -6.56 12.36
N ARG A 129 7.53 -7.55 12.38
CA ARG A 129 6.16 -7.40 11.88
C ARG A 129 5.35 -6.35 12.66
N LEU A 130 5.49 -6.29 13.98
CA LEU A 130 4.88 -5.20 14.78
C LEU A 130 5.36 -3.80 14.34
N LYS A 131 6.65 -3.64 14.03
CA LYS A 131 7.18 -2.39 13.46
C LYS A 131 6.70 -2.18 12.01
N PHE A 132 6.48 -3.25 11.27
CA PHE A 132 5.94 -3.20 9.92
C PHE A 132 4.49 -2.70 9.92
N TYR A 133 3.62 -3.19 10.81
CA TYR A 133 2.26 -2.64 11.00
C TYR A 133 2.27 -1.13 11.26
N GLN A 134 3.20 -0.65 12.09
CA GLN A 134 3.36 0.79 12.32
C GLN A 134 3.78 1.54 11.05
N GLN A 135 4.68 0.97 10.25
CA GLN A 135 5.12 1.56 8.98
C GLN A 135 3.95 1.66 7.98
N ILE A 136 3.20 0.58 7.77
CA ILE A 136 2.08 0.58 6.81
C ILE A 136 0.90 1.44 7.28
N ASN A 137 0.70 1.59 8.60
CA ASN A 137 -0.27 2.55 9.14
C ASN A 137 0.17 4.00 8.87
N ARG A 138 1.45 4.34 9.08
CA ARG A 138 1.99 5.68 8.75
C ARG A 138 1.85 6.00 7.26
N ARG A 139 1.99 5.00 6.40
CA ARG A 139 1.78 5.12 4.96
C ARG A 139 0.31 5.20 4.57
N ARG A 140 -0.65 5.06 5.48
CA ARG A 140 -2.10 4.99 5.21
C ARG A 140 -2.49 3.81 4.31
N LEU A 141 -1.75 2.70 4.40
CA LEU A 141 -2.18 1.43 3.79
C LEU A 141 -3.23 0.72 4.66
N ILE A 142 -3.13 0.90 5.98
CA ILE A 142 -4.11 0.45 6.96
C ILE A 142 -4.58 1.62 7.81
N ASN A 143 -5.74 1.45 8.43
CA ASN A 143 -6.25 2.28 9.50
C ASN A 143 -6.29 1.44 10.79
N ARG A 144 -5.46 1.78 11.78
CA ARG A 144 -5.58 1.16 13.11
C ARG A 144 -6.81 1.68 13.84
N LEU A 145 -7.65 0.76 14.29
CA LEU A 145 -8.84 1.07 15.10
C LEU A 145 -8.48 1.14 16.58
N ASP A 146 -7.56 0.27 17.02
CA ASP A 146 -6.97 0.25 18.36
C ASP A 146 -5.59 -0.44 18.34
N ASP A 147 -5.12 -0.89 19.50
CA ASP A 147 -3.82 -1.54 19.68
C ASP A 147 -3.71 -2.93 19.07
N ASP A 148 -4.81 -3.58 18.72
CA ASP A 148 -4.78 -4.91 18.10
C ASP A 148 -5.52 -4.93 16.76
N ARG A 149 -6.47 -4.03 16.51
CA ARG A 149 -7.34 -4.10 15.34
C ARG A 149 -6.99 -3.08 14.26
N PHE A 150 -7.10 -3.49 13.00
CA PHE A 150 -6.95 -2.62 11.84
C PHE A 150 -7.88 -2.99 10.68
N GLN A 151 -8.02 -2.06 9.73
CA GLN A 151 -8.68 -2.27 8.45
C GLN A 151 -7.76 -1.81 7.32
N PHE A 152 -7.85 -2.39 6.13
CA PHE A 152 -7.16 -1.83 4.97
C PHE A 152 -7.85 -0.56 4.50
N THR A 153 -7.06 0.39 3.99
CA THR A 153 -7.58 1.46 3.14
C THR A 153 -7.61 0.98 1.69
N ALA A 154 -8.25 1.71 0.79
CA ALA A 154 -8.24 1.38 -0.64
C ALA A 154 -6.83 1.31 -1.27
N ALA A 155 -5.80 1.84 -0.60
CA ALA A 155 -4.42 1.79 -1.07
C ALA A 155 -3.85 0.37 -1.21
N HIS A 156 -4.44 -0.66 -0.56
CA HIS A 156 -3.99 -2.05 -0.77
C HIS A 156 -4.11 -2.49 -2.23
N ARG A 157 -5.08 -1.95 -2.97
CA ARG A 157 -5.29 -2.27 -4.38
C ARG A 157 -4.10 -1.88 -5.26
N TYR A 158 -3.33 -0.85 -4.88
CA TYR A 158 -2.10 -0.49 -5.56
C TYR A 158 -1.12 -1.68 -5.64
N PHE A 159 -0.97 -2.40 -4.53
CA PHE A 159 -0.04 -3.52 -4.44
C PHE A 159 -0.59 -4.78 -5.11
N LEU A 160 -1.90 -4.97 -5.12
CA LEU A 160 -2.55 -6.04 -5.88
C LEU A 160 -2.42 -5.81 -7.40
N GLU A 161 -2.65 -4.57 -7.87
CA GLU A 161 -2.39 -4.16 -9.26
C GLU A 161 -0.92 -4.38 -9.62
N PHE A 162 0.00 -3.93 -8.77
CA PHE A 162 1.44 -4.12 -8.98
C PHE A 162 1.82 -5.61 -9.10
N ALA A 163 1.34 -6.47 -8.20
CA ALA A 163 1.63 -7.90 -8.25
C ALA A 163 1.09 -8.56 -9.53
N ARG A 164 -0.12 -8.15 -9.97
CA ARG A 164 -0.72 -8.62 -11.21
C ARG A 164 0.12 -8.19 -12.43
N ASP A 165 0.55 -6.94 -12.47
CA ASP A 165 1.30 -6.38 -13.59
C ASP A 165 2.69 -7.04 -13.72
N VAL A 166 3.37 -7.30 -12.58
CA VAL A 166 4.62 -8.08 -12.55
C VAL A 166 4.42 -9.50 -13.09
N ASN A 167 3.36 -10.19 -12.65
CA ASN A 167 3.07 -11.55 -13.13
C ASN A 167 2.79 -11.57 -14.65
N MET A 168 2.03 -10.59 -15.17
CA MET A 168 1.81 -10.50 -16.62
C MET A 168 3.11 -10.26 -17.40
N GLN A 169 4.01 -9.42 -16.90
CA GLN A 169 5.31 -9.17 -17.54
C GLN A 169 6.18 -10.42 -17.57
N GLU A 170 6.21 -11.21 -16.48
CA GLU A 170 6.93 -12.49 -16.45
C GLU A 170 6.32 -13.52 -17.42
N MET A 171 4.99 -13.55 -17.55
CA MET A 171 4.32 -14.45 -18.49
C MET A 171 4.61 -14.09 -19.95
N VAL A 172 4.57 -12.80 -20.31
CA VAL A 172 4.90 -12.33 -21.67
C VAL A 172 6.38 -12.58 -21.99
N GLY A 173 7.29 -12.31 -21.05
CA GLY A 173 8.72 -12.59 -21.23
C GLY A 173 9.07 -14.08 -21.36
N LYS A 174 8.20 -14.99 -20.90
CA LYS A 174 8.32 -16.45 -21.10
C LYS A 174 7.73 -16.95 -22.42
N ILE A 175 6.92 -16.15 -23.12
CA ILE A 175 6.35 -16.50 -24.43
C ILE A 175 7.32 -16.10 -25.56
N ASP A 176 8.15 -15.08 -25.31
CA ASP A 176 9.14 -14.57 -26.27
C ASP A 176 10.55 -15.18 -26.09
N ALA A 177 10.72 -16.19 -25.22
CA ALA A 177 11.97 -16.92 -24.94
C ALA A 177 11.86 -18.39 -25.35
#